data_AF-A0A921MY78-F1
#
_entry.id   AF-A0A921MY78-F1
#
_cell.length_a   1.000
_cell.length_b   1.000
_cell.length_c   1.000
_cell.angle_alpha   90.00
_cell.angle_beta   90.00
_cell.angle_gamma   90.00
#
_symmetry.space_group_name_H-M   'P 1'
#
loop_
_entity.id
_entity.type
_entity.pdbx_description
1 polymer ?
#
loop_
_entity_poly.entity_id
_entity_poly.type
_entity_poly.pdbx_seq_one_letter_code
_entity_poly.pdbx_strand_id
1 'polypeptide(L)' 'MFSTLSPGALGLDLDHARAVELAAAHGFGGVDPDLGHLRSLGASGATEHGAAVKEKGLQWGMAGLP' A
#
# COMPACT_ATOMS: atom_id res chain seq x y z
N MET A 1 -0.99 -16.02 -5.73
CA MET A 1 0.11 -15.60 -4.86
C MET A 1 0.78 -14.43 -5.56
N PHE A 2 0.94 -13.29 -4.89
CA PHE A 2 1.56 -12.09 -5.47
C PHE A 2 2.79 -11.69 -4.66
N SER A 3 3.70 -10.94 -5.29
CA SER A 3 4.79 -10.27 -4.59
C SER A 3 4.28 -8.97 -3.98
N THR A 4 4.70 -8.72 -2.73
CA THR A 4 4.39 -7.50 -1.99
C THR A 4 5.62 -6.61 -1.92
N LEU A 5 5.49 -5.34 -2.25
CA LEU A 5 6.53 -4.35 -1.96
C LEU A 5 6.44 -3.94 -0.49
N SER A 6 7.50 -4.23 0.26
CA SER A 6 7.62 -3.94 1.69
C SER A 6 8.80 -2.99 1.95
N PRO A 7 8.64 -1.66 1.82
CA PRO A 7 9.75 -0.70 1.97
C PRO A 7 10.45 -0.82 3.32
N GLY A 8 9.70 -1.04 4.40
CA GLY A 8 10.25 -1.22 5.75
C GLY A 8 11.12 -2.47 5.89
N ALA A 9 10.75 -3.58 5.24
CA ALA A 9 11.56 -4.80 5.25
C ALA A 9 12.86 -4.64 4.44
N LEU A 10 12.88 -3.72 3.49
CA LEU A 10 14.04 -3.36 2.68
C LEU A 10 14.91 -2.26 3.32
N GLY A 11 14.49 -1.72 4.48
CA GLY A 11 15.18 -0.59 5.13
C GLY A 11 15.09 0.72 4.35
N LEU A 12 14.10 0.86 3.47
CA LEU A 12 13.88 2.06 2.67
C LEU A 12 12.96 3.03 3.42
N ASP A 13 13.41 4.26 3.60
CA ASP A 13 12.57 5.37 4.04
C ASP A 13 11.84 5.95 2.82
N LEU A 14 10.58 5.55 2.66
CA LEU A 14 9.80 5.82 1.46
C LEU A 14 8.38 6.17 1.87
N ASP A 15 7.87 7.30 1.37
CA ASP A 15 6.49 7.67 1.65
C ASP A 15 5.53 6.63 1.04
N HIS A 16 4.37 6.46 1.70
CA HIS A 16 3.45 5.40 1.32
C HIS A 16 2.87 5.57 -0.09
N ALA A 17 2.65 6.81 -0.55
CA ALA A 17 2.15 7.07 -1.90
C ALA A 17 3.16 6.62 -2.96
N ARG A 18 4.45 6.89 -2.72
CA ARG A 18 5.55 6.48 -3.58
C ARG A 18 5.72 4.97 -3.58
N ALA A 19 5.48 4.30 -2.46
CA ALA A 19 5.52 2.84 -2.38
C ALA A 19 4.44 2.21 -3.26
N VAL A 20 3.22 2.76 -3.24
CA VAL A 20 2.12 2.34 -4.12
C VAL A 20 2.48 2.53 -5.60
N GLU A 21 3.06 3.68 -5.97
CA GLU A 21 3.50 3.94 -7.34
C GLU A 21 4.58 2.97 -7.82
N LEU A 22 5.59 2.72 -6.99
CA LEU A 22 6.67 1.79 -7.31
C LEU A 22 6.16 0.36 -7.42
N ALA A 23 5.27 -0.07 -6.52
CA ALA A 23 4.66 -1.38 -6.58
C ALA A 23 3.94 -1.59 -7.93
N ALA A 24 3.12 -0.62 -8.35
CA ALA A 24 2.43 -0.67 -9.65
C ALA A 24 3.41 -0.63 -10.83
N ALA A 25 4.41 0.26 -10.79
CA ALA A 25 5.37 0.44 -11.88
C ALA A 25 6.30 -0.77 -12.09
N HIS A 26 6.60 -1.51 -11.02
CA HIS A 26 7.51 -2.66 -11.06
C HIS A 26 6.80 -4.03 -11.06
N GLY A 27 5.47 -4.04 -11.22
CA GLY A 27 4.70 -5.28 -11.39
C GLY A 27 4.50 -6.09 -10.13
N PHE A 28 4.59 -5.46 -8.95
CA PHE A 28 4.13 -6.09 -7.71
C PHE A 28 2.62 -6.25 -7.73
N GLY A 29 2.11 -7.30 -7.11
CA GLY A 29 0.66 -7.48 -6.92
C GLY A 29 0.16 -6.96 -5.58
N GLY A 30 1.06 -6.46 -4.72
CA GLY A 30 0.66 -5.81 -3.49
C GLY A 30 1.72 -4.90 -2.90
N VAL A 31 1.30 -4.15 -1.88
CA VAL A 31 2.12 -3.20 -1.13
C VAL A 31 1.79 -3.32 0.36
N ASP A 32 2.81 -3.16 1.21
CA ASP A 32 2.57 -3.11 2.64
C ASP A 32 1.87 -1.81 3.03
N PRO A 33 0.86 -1.90 3.91
CA PRO A 33 0.14 -0.74 4.41
C PRO A 33 1.04 0.07 5.36
N ASP A 34 0.98 1.40 5.25
CA ASP A 34 1.50 2.28 6.30
C ASP A 34 0.35 2.62 7.27
N LEU A 35 0.34 1.96 8.42
CA LEU A 35 -0.69 2.18 9.45
C LEU A 35 -0.65 3.60 10.04
N GLY A 36 0.51 4.27 10.03
CA GLY A 36 0.62 5.67 10.44
C GLY A 36 -0.08 6.58 9.45
N HIS A 37 0.18 6.37 8.15
CA HIS A 37 -0.50 7.07 7.06
C HIS A 37 -2.01 6.83 7.09
N LEU A 38 -2.46 5.58 7.16
CA LEU A 38 -3.89 5.23 7.21
C LEU A 38 -4.61 5.85 8.42
N ARG A 39 -3.96 5.88 9.59
CA ARG A 39 -4.52 6.56 10.78
C ARG A 39 -4.65 8.06 10.57
N SER A 40 -3.70 8.69 9.88
CA SER A 40 -3.75 10.14 9.61
C SER A 40 -4.89 10.55 8.67
N LEU A 41 -5.33 9.64 7.79
CA LEU A 41 -6.44 9.85 6.86
C LEU A 41 -7.83 9.70 7.50
N GLY A 42 -7.92 9.06 8.66
CA GLY A 42 -9.20 8.68 9.26
C GLY A 42 -9.92 7.55 8.50
N ALA A 43 -11.07 7.11 9.00
CA ALA A 43 -11.76 5.92 8.49
C ALA A 43 -12.22 6.03 7.03
N SER A 44 -12.80 7.18 6.64
CA SER A 44 -13.24 7.41 5.26
C SER A 44 -12.04 7.52 4.31
N GLY A 45 -11.02 8.31 4.68
CA GLY A 45 -9.83 8.47 3.87
C GLY A 45 -9.03 7.18 3.71
N ALA A 46 -8.96 6.34 4.74
CA ALA A 46 -8.35 5.01 4.63
C ALA A 46 -9.08 4.10 3.65
N THR A 47 -10.42 4.18 3.60
CA THR A 47 -11.25 3.40 2.66
C THR A 47 -11.06 3.90 1.22
N GLU A 48 -11.09 5.22 1.01
CA GLU A 48 -10.85 5.84 -0.30
C GLU A 48 -9.43 5.52 -0.82
N HIS A 49 -8.44 5.55 0.08
CA HIS A 49 -7.07 5.19 -0.25
C HIS A 49 -6.94 3.71 -0.62
N GLY A 50 -7.60 2.81 0.11
CA GLY A 50 -7.64 1.38 -0.24
C GLY A 50 -8.27 1.12 -1.61
N ALA A 51 -9.35 1.84 -1.95
CA ALA A 51 -9.94 1.79 -3.27
C ALA A 51 -8.95 2.27 -4.36
N ALA A 52 -8.25 3.39 -4.14
CA ALA A 52 -7.26 3.91 -5.07
C ALA A 52 -6.06 2.97 -5.28
N VAL A 53 -5.61 2.26 -4.23
CA VAL A 53 -4.57 1.23 -4.34
C VAL A 53 -5.07 0.05 -5.17
N LYS A 54 -6.33 -0.39 -4.94
CA LYS A 54 -6.96 -1.47 -5.69
C LYS A 54 -7.17 -1.13 -7.16
N GLU A 55 -7.52 0.11 -7.50
CA GLU A 55 -7.64 0.59 -8.89
C GLU A 55 -6.32 0.49 -9.66
N LYS A 56 -5.17 0.55 -8.96
CA LYS A 56 -3.84 0.31 -9.53
C LYS A 56 -3.50 -1.18 -9.66
N GLY A 57 -4.45 -2.09 -9.38
CA GLY A 57 -4.25 -3.54 -9.45
C GLY A 57 -3.48 -4.11 -8.25
N LEU A 58 -3.29 -3.33 -7.19
CA LEU A 58 -2.54 -3.74 -6.01
C LEU A 58 -3.45 -4.25 -4.90
N GLN A 59 -2.92 -5.17 -4.11
CA GLN A 59 -3.55 -5.70 -2.89
C GLN A 59 -2.73 -5.36 -1.66
N TRP A 60 -3.34 -5.40 -0.49
CA TRP A 60 -2.61 -5.25 0.77
C TRP A 60 -1.78 -6.50 1.07
N GLY A 61 -0.52 -6.29 1.46
CA GLY A 61 0.34 -7.34 2.01
C GLY A 61 -0.19 -7.95 3.32
N MET A 62 -1.10 -7.26 3.99
CA MET A 62 -1.79 -7.71 5.20
C MET A 62 -3.27 -7.99 4.93
N ALA A 63 -3.72 -9.19 5.29
CA ALA A 63 -5.12 -9.58 5.16
C ALA A 63 -6.03 -8.77 6.10
N GLY A 64 -7.21 -8.37 5.61
CA GLY A 64 -8.25 -7.73 6.42
C GLY A 64 -8.20 -6.20 6.49
N LEU A 65 -7.31 -5.57 5.73
CA LEU A 65 -7.38 -4.12 5.52
C LEU A 65 -8.38 -3.78 4.40
N PRO A 66 -9.18 -2.71 4.58
CA PRO A 66 -10.21 -2.30 3.62
C PRO A 66 -9.64 -1.95 2.25
#